data_AF-A0AA85BC14-F1
#
_entry.id   AF-A0AA85BC14-F1
#
_cell.length_a   1.000
_cell.length_b   1.000
_cell.length_c   1.000
_cell.angle_alpha   90.00
_cell.angle_beta   90.00
_cell.angle_gamma   90.00
#
_symmetry.space_group_name_H-M   'P 1'
#
loop_
_entity.id
_entity.type
_entity.pdbx_description
1 polymer ?
#
loop_
_entity_poly.entity_id
_entity_poly.type
_entity_poly.pdbx_seq_one_letter_code
_entity_poly.pdbx_strand_id
1 'polypeptide(L)'
;MNALNGIFKDLKPWPFHGNIYTLCGQIAFVDDSSKLYELDYVTLSGINCLYQVNKKSNRNDKPYWLTCTIADSSNNMENSNELNNLFANWIRETTAKYEKPRELIKRSDLTEEDFNKIHERYHLYPLPQGWYYTGTYYVNMDGEKLFQHPSINQFIEEYIEGENTKIEARNARLRCHPVPDLFS
;
A
#
# COMPACT_ATOMS: atom_id res chain seq x y z
N MET A 1 -11.35 8.40 6.06
CA MET A 1 -11.14 9.80 6.50
C MET A 1 -10.81 10.62 5.26
N ASN A 2 -11.56 11.70 5.01
CA ASN A 2 -11.42 12.52 3.81
C ASN A 2 -10.00 13.11 3.71
N ALA A 3 -9.22 12.66 2.73
CA ALA A 3 -7.86 13.15 2.46
C ALA A 3 -7.79 14.68 2.31
N LEU A 4 -8.90 15.30 1.88
CA LEU A 4 -9.03 16.75 1.74
C LEU A 4 -8.93 17.51 3.07
N ASN A 5 -9.35 16.92 4.20
CA ASN A 5 -9.25 17.60 5.50
C ASN A 5 -7.79 17.77 5.97
N GLY A 6 -6.84 17.03 5.39
CA GLY A 6 -5.41 17.18 5.65
C GLY A 6 -4.87 18.52 5.14
N ILE A 7 -5.40 19.01 4.02
CA ILE A 7 -4.95 20.26 3.35
C ILE A 7 -5.05 21.46 4.30
N PHE A 8 -6.07 21.50 5.18
CA PHE A 8 -6.25 22.58 6.15
C PHE A 8 -5.09 22.67 7.17
N LYS A 9 -4.49 21.54 7.54
CA LYS A 9 -3.45 21.50 8.58
C LYS A 9 -2.08 21.95 8.08
N ASP A 10 -1.90 21.98 6.76
CA ASP A 10 -0.60 22.21 6.13
C ASP A 10 -0.39 23.66 5.65
N LEU A 11 -1.36 24.56 5.91
CA LEU A 11 -1.24 25.98 5.56
C LEU A 11 -0.17 26.67 6.41
N LYS A 12 0.86 27.21 5.76
CA LYS A 12 1.93 27.97 6.42
C LYS A 12 1.55 29.45 6.57
N PRO A 13 1.75 30.07 7.74
CA PRO A 13 1.48 31.49 7.94
C PRO A 13 2.50 32.39 7.22
N TRP A 14 3.80 32.08 7.31
CA TRP A 14 4.87 32.70 6.51
C TRP A 14 6.13 31.82 6.49
N PRO A 15 6.84 31.67 5.36
CA PRO A 15 6.40 32.03 4.01
C PRO A 15 5.20 31.18 3.59
N PHE A 16 4.22 31.80 2.94
CA PHE A 16 2.98 31.13 2.49
C PHE A 16 3.14 30.39 1.15
N HIS A 17 4.34 30.41 0.57
CA HIS A 17 4.65 29.75 -0.70
C HIS A 17 4.32 28.25 -0.67
N GLY A 18 3.65 27.78 -1.72
CA GLY A 18 3.19 26.39 -1.85
C GLY A 18 1.86 26.08 -1.16
N ASN A 19 1.24 27.04 -0.46
CA ASN A 19 -0.09 26.84 0.13
C ASN A 19 -1.15 26.70 -0.98
N ILE A 20 -1.99 25.66 -0.89
CA ILE A 20 -3.13 25.45 -1.80
C ILE A 20 -4.39 26.07 -1.20
N TYR A 21 -4.99 27.04 -1.87
CA TYR A 21 -6.15 27.78 -1.38
C TYR A 21 -7.49 27.32 -1.94
N THR A 22 -7.50 26.89 -3.21
CA THR A 22 -8.70 26.35 -3.85
C THR A 22 -8.35 25.12 -4.65
N LEU A 23 -9.30 24.20 -4.72
CA LEU A 23 -9.21 22.99 -5.53
C LEU A 23 -10.55 22.82 -6.24
N CYS A 24 -10.53 22.78 -7.56
CA CYS A 24 -11.70 22.65 -8.42
C CYS A 24 -11.46 21.53 -9.42
N GLY A 25 -12.45 20.70 -9.70
CA GLY A 25 -12.27 19.64 -10.69
C GLY A 25 -13.45 18.70 -10.86
N GLN A 26 -13.30 17.82 -11.84
CA GLN A 26 -14.19 16.69 -12.08
C GLN A 26 -13.44 15.39 -11.81
N ILE A 27 -13.91 14.63 -10.82
CA ILE A 27 -13.26 13.42 -10.31
C ILE A 27 -14.24 12.24 -10.29
N ALA A 28 -13.70 11.02 -10.26
CA ALA A 28 -14.44 9.82 -9.94
C ALA A 28 -13.76 9.08 -8.79
N PHE A 29 -14.53 8.28 -8.06
CA PHE A 29 -13.99 7.43 -7.01
C PHE A 29 -13.58 6.07 -7.60
N VAL A 30 -12.55 5.45 -7.03
CA VAL A 30 -12.05 4.15 -7.48
C VAL A 30 -13.15 3.09 -7.44
N ASP A 31 -13.97 3.10 -6.39
CA ASP A 31 -15.08 2.16 -6.20
C ASP A 31 -16.31 2.47 -7.07
N ASP A 32 -16.40 3.67 -7.64
CA ASP A 32 -17.54 4.13 -8.44
C ASP A 32 -17.10 4.96 -9.66
N SER A 33 -16.27 4.33 -10.50
CA SER A 33 -15.74 4.91 -11.73
C SER A 33 -16.81 5.21 -12.79
N SER A 34 -18.04 4.74 -12.57
CA SER A 34 -19.18 4.98 -13.45
C SER A 34 -19.79 6.37 -13.26
N LYS A 35 -19.52 7.03 -12.13
CA LYS A 35 -20.10 8.32 -11.76
C LYS A 35 -19.02 9.40 -11.73
N LEU A 36 -19.41 10.57 -12.22
CA LEU A 36 -18.58 11.78 -12.17
C LEU A 36 -19.06 12.68 -11.05
N TYR A 37 -18.12 13.29 -10.34
CA TYR A 37 -18.37 14.25 -9.29
C TYR A 37 -17.65 15.55 -9.59
N GLU A 38 -18.33 16.66 -9.34
CA GLU A 38 -17.74 17.99 -9.35
C GLU A 38 -17.31 18.35 -7.94
N LEU A 39 -16.06 18.79 -7.82
CA LEU A 39 -15.40 19.15 -6.58
C LEU A 39 -15.09 20.64 -6.64
N ASP A 40 -15.58 21.38 -5.65
CA ASP A 40 -15.14 22.73 -5.35
C ASP A 40 -14.78 22.81 -3.87
N TYR A 41 -13.52 23.11 -3.60
CA TYR A 41 -12.99 23.12 -2.26
C TYR A 41 -12.19 24.39 -2.01
N VAL A 42 -12.47 25.06 -0.89
CA VAL A 42 -11.83 26.31 -0.49
C VAL A 42 -11.18 26.13 0.89
N THR A 43 -9.85 26.06 0.90
CA THR A 43 -9.03 25.71 2.06
C THR A 43 -9.14 26.71 3.22
N LEU A 44 -9.43 27.99 3.00
CA LEU A 44 -9.54 28.93 4.13
C LEU A 44 -10.89 28.86 4.84
N SER A 45 -11.95 28.49 4.12
CA SER A 45 -13.32 28.59 4.62
C SER A 45 -13.89 27.26 5.10
N GLY A 46 -13.21 26.15 4.84
CA GLY A 46 -13.78 24.84 5.14
C GLY A 46 -14.76 24.33 4.08
N ILE A 47 -15.14 25.18 3.11
CA ILE A 47 -16.21 24.87 2.16
C ILE A 47 -15.75 23.75 1.23
N ASN A 48 -16.54 22.68 1.22
CA ASN A 48 -16.36 21.53 0.37
C ASN A 48 -17.70 21.23 -0.30
N CYS A 49 -17.80 21.52 -1.60
CA CYS A 49 -18.92 21.18 -2.43
C CYS A 49 -18.51 19.96 -3.26
N LEU A 50 -19.23 18.85 -3.06
CA LEU A 50 -19.06 17.63 -3.83
C LEU A 50 -20.44 17.16 -4.29
N TYR A 51 -20.68 17.15 -5.60
CA TYR A 51 -21.96 16.72 -6.14
C TYR A 51 -21.78 15.89 -7.41
N GLN A 52 -22.66 14.91 -7.59
CA GLN A 52 -22.62 14.03 -8.75
C GLN A 52 -23.13 14.77 -10.00
N VAL A 53 -22.40 14.66 -11.10
CA VAL A 53 -22.76 15.24 -12.40
C VAL A 53 -23.28 14.15 -13.32
N ASN A 54 -24.50 14.32 -13.82
CA ASN A 54 -25.09 13.45 -14.84
C ASN A 54 -24.67 13.91 -16.25
N LYS A 55 -23.40 13.70 -16.61
CA LYS A 55 -22.92 13.87 -17.99
C LYS A 55 -22.96 12.54 -18.74
N LYS A 56 -23.49 12.52 -19.97
CA LYS A 56 -23.33 11.39 -20.89
C LYS A 56 -21.87 11.40 -21.38
N SER A 57 -21.03 10.56 -20.79
CA SER A 57 -19.63 10.43 -21.19
C SER A 57 -19.57 10.02 -22.67
N ASN A 58 -19.03 10.90 -23.51
CA ASN A 58 -18.59 10.53 -24.86
C ASN A 58 -17.22 9.85 -24.69
N ARG A 59 -17.03 8.65 -25.25
CA ARG A 59 -15.82 7.81 -25.03
C ARG A 59 -14.48 8.50 -25.32
N ASN A 60 -14.48 9.66 -25.97
CA ASN A 60 -13.29 10.38 -26.42
C ASN A 60 -12.97 11.65 -25.61
N ASP A 61 -13.83 12.08 -24.69
CA ASP A 61 -13.52 13.21 -23.80
C ASP A 61 -12.73 12.72 -22.60
N LYS A 62 -11.64 13.42 -22.24
CA LYS A 62 -10.98 13.26 -20.93
C LYS A 62 -11.96 13.76 -19.86
N PRO A 63 -12.69 12.89 -19.14
CA PRO A 63 -13.81 13.35 -18.33
C PRO A 63 -13.36 13.89 -16.96
N TYR A 64 -12.07 13.71 -16.64
CA TYR A 64 -11.48 14.07 -15.36
C TYR A 64 -10.47 15.20 -15.54
N TRP A 65 -10.56 16.19 -14.66
CA TRP A 65 -9.59 17.28 -14.57
C TRP A 65 -9.58 17.81 -13.14
N LEU A 66 -8.45 18.37 -12.73
CA LEU A 66 -8.27 18.96 -11.41
C LEU A 66 -7.37 20.18 -11.55
N THR A 67 -7.75 21.28 -10.91
CA THR A 67 -7.01 22.54 -10.93
C THR A 67 -7.01 23.12 -9.54
N CYS A 68 -5.94 23.83 -9.19
CA CYS A 68 -5.81 24.45 -7.89
C CYS A 68 -5.22 25.87 -7.99
N THR A 69 -5.45 26.66 -6.96
CA THR A 69 -4.78 27.95 -6.75
C THR A 69 -3.70 27.78 -5.69
N ILE A 70 -2.44 27.97 -6.09
CA ILE A 70 -1.27 27.83 -5.22
C ILE A 70 -0.66 29.21 -4.98
N ALA A 71 -0.27 29.48 -3.74
CA ALA A 71 0.42 30.71 -3.40
C ALA A 71 1.87 30.68 -3.88
N ASP A 72 2.27 31.70 -4.65
CA ASP A 72 3.66 31.94 -4.99
C ASP A 72 4.17 33.17 -4.22
N SER A 73 5.39 33.09 -3.70
CA SER A 73 6.07 34.22 -3.05
C SER A 73 7.29 34.68 -3.86
N SER A 74 7.54 34.05 -5.00
CA SER A 74 8.56 34.44 -5.97
C SER A 74 8.08 35.66 -6.76
N ASN A 75 9.01 36.57 -7.04
CA ASN A 75 8.75 37.70 -7.95
C ASN A 75 8.95 37.34 -9.43
N ASN A 76 9.32 36.09 -9.74
CA ASN A 76 9.69 35.64 -11.09
C ASN A 76 8.80 34.48 -11.56
N MET A 77 8.25 34.61 -12.78
CA MET A 77 7.34 33.64 -13.42
C MET A 77 7.99 32.29 -13.80
N GLU A 78 9.32 32.16 -13.62
CA GLU A 78 10.11 30.97 -13.97
C GLU A 78 9.85 29.75 -13.07
N ASN A 79 9.15 29.92 -11.94
CA ASN A 79 8.87 28.86 -10.96
C ASN A 79 7.58 28.06 -11.24
N SER A 80 6.89 28.31 -12.35
CA SER A 80 5.64 27.60 -12.69
C SER A 80 5.81 26.08 -12.77
N ASN A 81 6.95 25.59 -13.27
CA ASN A 81 7.26 24.17 -13.30
C ASN A 81 7.48 23.57 -11.90
N GLU A 82 8.06 24.34 -10.99
CA GLU A 82 8.28 23.91 -9.60
C GLU A 82 6.94 23.76 -8.87
N LEU A 83 6.04 24.73 -9.01
CA LEU A 83 4.69 24.67 -8.42
C LEU A 83 3.84 23.53 -9.02
N ASN A 84 3.92 23.31 -10.33
CA ASN A 84 3.27 22.17 -10.97
C ASN A 84 3.81 20.83 -10.43
N ASN A 85 5.12 20.71 -10.25
CA ASN A 85 5.74 19.52 -9.66
C ASN A 85 5.31 19.34 -8.20
N LEU A 86 5.22 20.43 -7.42
CA LEU A 86 4.76 20.41 -6.03
C LEU A 86 3.31 19.90 -5.97
N PHE A 87 2.43 20.39 -6.85
CA PHE A 87 1.05 19.92 -6.93
C PHE A 87 0.94 18.46 -7.36
N ALA A 88 1.69 18.06 -8.38
CA ALA A 88 1.73 16.68 -8.85
C ALA A 88 2.23 15.73 -7.74
N ASN A 89 3.26 16.13 -6.99
CA ASN A 89 3.78 15.36 -5.86
C ASN A 89 2.76 15.26 -4.72
N TRP A 90 2.06 16.35 -4.40
CA TRP A 90 0.99 16.33 -3.42
C TRP A 90 -0.12 15.34 -3.81
N ILE A 91 -0.55 15.34 -5.07
CA ILE A 91 -1.54 14.36 -5.56
C ILE A 91 -1.00 12.93 -5.43
N ARG A 92 0.26 12.68 -5.81
CA ARG A 92 0.92 11.37 -5.65
C ARG A 92 0.93 10.87 -4.20
N GLU A 93 1.11 11.77 -3.22
CA GLU A 93 1.08 11.42 -1.80
C GLU A 93 -0.32 11.09 -1.29
N THR A 94 -1.36 11.77 -1.82
CA THR A 94 -2.76 11.52 -1.46
C THR A 94 -3.35 10.29 -2.14
N THR A 95 -2.74 9.83 -3.22
CA THR A 95 -3.16 8.61 -3.92
C THR A 95 -2.75 7.37 -3.12
N ALA A 96 -3.49 6.26 -3.23
CA ALA A 96 -3.12 5.02 -2.58
C ALA A 96 -1.68 4.62 -2.97
N LYS A 97 -0.77 4.65 -1.99
CA LYS A 97 0.65 4.33 -2.22
C LYS A 97 0.74 2.93 -2.78
N TYR A 98 1.35 2.80 -3.96
CA TYR A 98 1.62 1.51 -4.59
C TYR A 98 2.35 0.61 -3.59
N GLU A 99 1.74 -0.53 -3.26
CA GLU A 99 2.43 -1.54 -2.48
C GLU A 99 3.53 -2.13 -3.36
N LYS A 100 4.78 -1.87 -2.99
CA LYS A 100 5.91 -2.45 -3.71
C LYS A 100 5.81 -3.99 -3.64
N PRO A 101 6.13 -4.71 -4.74
CA PRO A 101 6.23 -6.16 -4.71
C PRO A 101 7.13 -6.59 -3.56
N ARG A 102 6.69 -7.58 -2.80
CA ARG A 102 7.51 -8.14 -1.71
C ARG A 102 8.46 -9.19 -2.27
N GLU A 103 9.67 -9.23 -1.74
CA GLU A 103 10.62 -10.29 -2.07
C GLU A 103 10.17 -11.62 -1.44
N LEU A 104 10.61 -12.72 -2.05
CA LEU A 104 10.36 -14.06 -1.53
C LEU A 104 11.20 -14.27 -0.28
N ILE A 105 10.58 -14.84 0.75
CA ILE A 105 11.19 -15.16 2.04
C ILE A 105 12.16 -16.32 1.84
N LYS A 106 13.35 -16.18 2.40
CA LYS A 106 14.35 -17.24 2.49
C LYS A 106 14.47 -17.72 3.93
N ARG A 107 15.14 -18.85 4.10
CA ARG A 107 15.37 -19.45 5.43
C ARG A 107 16.15 -18.54 6.39
N SER A 108 16.99 -17.65 5.85
CA SER A 108 17.73 -16.63 6.61
C SER A 108 16.85 -15.54 7.19
N ASP A 109 15.65 -15.35 6.62
CA ASP A 109 14.78 -14.21 6.93
C ASP A 109 13.69 -14.60 7.95
N LEU A 110 13.69 -15.87 8.40
CA LEU A 110 12.75 -16.38 9.38
C LEU A 110 13.04 -15.81 10.77
N THR A 111 12.00 -15.27 11.38
CA THR A 111 12.05 -14.73 12.74
C THR A 111 11.66 -15.77 13.77
N GLU A 112 11.91 -15.51 15.05
CA GLU A 112 11.48 -16.38 16.15
C GLU A 112 9.95 -16.59 16.16
N GLU A 113 9.17 -15.57 15.76
CA GLU A 113 7.73 -15.68 15.59
C GLU A 113 7.35 -16.69 14.50
N ASP A 114 8.11 -16.78 13.42
CA ASP A 114 7.88 -17.76 12.35
C ASP A 114 8.18 -19.17 12.85
N PHE A 115 9.26 -19.36 13.62
CA PHE A 115 9.54 -20.64 14.25
C PHE A 115 8.44 -21.06 15.23
N ASN A 116 7.87 -20.12 15.99
CA ASN A 116 6.74 -20.39 16.87
C ASN A 116 5.50 -20.83 16.08
N LYS A 117 5.18 -20.18 14.96
CA LYS A 117 4.06 -20.61 14.08
C LYS A 117 4.30 -22.00 13.49
N ILE A 118 5.52 -22.29 13.06
CA ILE A 118 5.90 -23.62 12.57
C ILE A 118 5.72 -24.65 13.69
N HIS A 119 6.22 -24.36 14.89
CA HIS A 119 6.05 -25.24 16.05
C HIS A 119 4.56 -25.46 16.37
N GLU A 120 3.75 -24.41 16.50
CA GLU A 120 2.31 -24.51 16.76
C GLU A 120 1.59 -25.35 15.70
N ARG A 121 2.01 -25.27 14.44
CA ARG A 121 1.37 -26.04 13.36
C ARG A 121 1.78 -27.52 13.35
N TYR A 122 3.02 -27.83 13.69
CA TYR A 122 3.59 -29.19 13.51
C TYR A 122 3.97 -29.92 14.81
N HIS A 123 3.76 -29.34 16.00
CA HIS A 123 4.09 -30.01 17.27
C HIS A 123 3.29 -31.29 17.55
N LEU A 124 2.13 -31.47 16.88
CA LEU A 124 1.31 -32.70 16.95
C LEU A 124 1.49 -33.59 15.72
N TYR A 125 2.40 -33.24 14.81
CA TYR A 125 2.61 -34.02 13.60
C TYR A 125 3.21 -35.38 13.95
N PRO A 126 2.79 -36.47 13.27
CA PRO A 126 3.31 -37.80 13.57
C PRO A 126 4.82 -37.85 13.37
N LEU A 127 5.49 -38.48 14.33
CA LEU A 127 6.92 -38.70 14.29
C LEU A 127 7.28 -39.72 13.21
N PRO A 128 8.44 -39.56 12.55
CA PRO A 128 8.97 -40.59 11.66
C PRO A 128 9.17 -41.92 12.39
N GLN A 129 9.14 -43.02 11.65
CA GLN A 129 9.30 -44.36 12.23
C GLN A 129 10.62 -44.46 13.03
N GLY A 130 10.53 -45.01 14.24
CA GLY A 130 11.68 -45.19 15.13
C GLY A 130 12.03 -43.97 15.98
N TRP A 131 11.28 -42.87 15.87
CA TRP A 131 11.39 -41.70 16.75
C TRP A 131 10.29 -41.66 17.80
N TYR A 132 10.66 -41.23 19.01
CA TYR A 132 9.75 -41.09 20.14
C TYR A 132 9.99 -39.77 20.85
N TYR A 133 8.92 -39.17 21.38
CA TYR A 133 9.02 -37.99 22.21
C TYR A 133 8.97 -38.37 23.68
N THR A 134 9.99 -37.98 24.45
CA THR A 134 10.14 -38.33 25.87
C THR A 134 9.42 -37.36 26.82
N GLY A 135 8.71 -36.37 26.28
CA GLY A 135 8.15 -35.25 27.06
C GLY A 135 9.09 -34.06 27.20
N THR A 136 10.37 -34.22 26.84
CA THR A 136 11.36 -33.12 26.85
C THR A 136 12.18 -33.05 25.57
N TYR A 137 12.55 -34.20 24.98
CA TYR A 137 13.30 -34.28 23.74
C TYR A 137 12.87 -35.48 22.90
N TYR A 138 13.21 -35.46 21.62
CA TYR A 138 13.02 -36.55 20.68
C TYR A 138 14.21 -37.50 20.74
N VAL A 139 13.93 -38.80 20.73
CA VAL A 139 14.96 -39.85 20.76
C VAL A 139 14.65 -40.92 19.73
N ASN A 140 15.67 -41.43 19.05
CA ASN A 140 15.55 -42.57 18.15
C ASN A 140 15.99 -43.87 18.83
N MET A 141 15.81 -45.00 18.14
CA MET A 141 16.23 -46.32 18.63
C MET A 141 17.74 -46.44 18.86
N ASP A 142 18.54 -45.63 18.17
CA ASP A 142 20.00 -45.59 18.29
C ASP A 142 20.48 -44.74 19.48
N GLY A 143 19.56 -44.05 20.17
CA GLY A 143 19.84 -43.21 21.34
C GLY A 143 20.24 -41.78 21.01
N GLU A 144 20.15 -41.35 19.75
CA GLU A 144 20.37 -39.96 19.35
C GLU A 144 19.25 -39.06 19.91
N LYS A 145 19.64 -37.89 20.41
CA LYS A 145 18.71 -36.94 21.05
C LYS A 145 18.61 -35.67 20.24
N LEU A 146 17.38 -35.24 19.95
CA LEU A 146 17.08 -33.97 19.30
C LEU A 146 16.12 -33.14 20.16
N PHE A 147 16.39 -31.84 20.25
CA PHE A 147 15.50 -30.88 20.93
C PHE A 147 14.38 -30.35 20.02
N GLN A 148 14.48 -30.63 18.73
CA GLN A 148 13.49 -30.23 17.72
C GLN A 148 12.95 -31.47 17.02
N HIS A 149 11.78 -31.32 16.39
CA HIS A 149 11.15 -32.39 15.64
C HIS A 149 12.11 -32.90 14.53
N PRO A 150 12.26 -34.21 14.33
CA PRO A 150 13.19 -34.75 13.31
C PRO A 150 12.96 -34.21 11.90
N SER A 151 11.69 -33.97 11.54
CA SER A 151 11.29 -33.39 10.26
C SER A 151 11.21 -31.85 10.24
N ILE A 152 11.82 -31.14 11.20
CA ILE A 152 11.72 -29.68 11.30
C ILE A 152 12.17 -28.96 10.03
N ASN A 153 13.19 -29.47 9.33
CA ASN A 153 13.67 -28.90 8.08
C ASN A 153 12.57 -28.90 7.00
N GLN A 154 11.81 -29.98 6.89
CA GLN A 154 10.71 -30.11 5.94
C GLN A 154 9.57 -29.14 6.28
N PHE A 155 9.26 -28.99 7.57
CA PHE A 155 8.23 -28.06 8.03
C PHE A 155 8.58 -26.60 7.76
N ILE A 156 9.86 -26.25 7.89
CA ILE A 156 10.38 -24.92 7.53
C ILE A 156 10.21 -24.69 6.04
N GLU A 157 10.55 -25.67 5.20
CA GLU A 157 10.43 -25.57 3.75
C GLU A 157 8.97 -25.39 3.31
N GLU A 158 8.05 -26.20 3.85
CA GLU A 158 6.61 -26.08 3.59
C GLU A 158 6.04 -24.72 4.04
N TYR A 159 6.51 -24.19 5.18
CA TYR A 159 6.12 -22.85 5.64
C TYR A 159 6.60 -21.76 4.67
N ILE A 160 7.87 -21.82 4.26
CA ILE A 160 8.45 -20.88 3.30
C ILE A 160 7.69 -20.95 1.97
N GLU A 161 7.42 -22.15 1.45
CA GLU A 161 6.67 -22.35 0.20
C GLU A 161 5.25 -21.75 0.31
N GLY A 162 4.57 -22.00 1.43
CA GLY A 162 3.22 -21.46 1.67
C GLY A 162 3.19 -19.94 1.74
N GLU A 163 4.14 -19.31 2.45
CA GLU A 163 4.23 -17.85 2.51
C GLU A 163 4.68 -17.24 1.16
N ASN A 164 5.63 -17.86 0.48
CA ASN A 164 6.08 -17.42 -0.84
C ASN A 164 4.97 -17.51 -1.89
N THR A 165 4.14 -18.55 -1.84
CA THR A 165 2.96 -18.67 -2.70
C THR A 165 1.99 -17.50 -2.49
N LYS A 166 1.76 -17.09 -1.24
CA LYS A 166 0.91 -15.92 -0.92
C LYS A 166 1.53 -14.62 -1.44
N ILE A 167 2.84 -14.45 -1.27
CA ILE A 167 3.58 -13.29 -1.77
C ILE A 167 3.51 -13.24 -3.30
N GLU A 168 3.70 -14.37 -3.97
CA GLU A 168 3.64 -14.44 -5.42
C GLU A 168 2.23 -14.13 -5.96
N ALA A 169 1.19 -14.67 -5.34
CA ALA A 169 -0.19 -14.36 -5.70
C ALA A 169 -0.49 -12.85 -5.54
N ARG A 170 0.02 -12.22 -4.48
CA ARG A 170 -0.09 -10.76 -4.29
C ARG A 170 0.68 -10.00 -5.35
N ASN A 171 1.94 -10.36 -5.60
CA ASN A 171 2.78 -9.71 -6.61
C ASN A 171 2.21 -9.88 -8.02
N ALA A 172 1.62 -11.03 -8.34
CA ALA A 172 0.92 -11.27 -9.60
C ALA A 172 -0.28 -10.31 -9.77
N ARG A 173 -1.11 -10.13 -8.73
CA ARG A 173 -2.22 -9.17 -8.76
C ARG A 173 -1.73 -7.74 -9.00
N LEU A 174 -0.64 -7.33 -8.34
CA LEU A 174 -0.02 -6.01 -8.54
C LEU A 174 0.49 -5.83 -9.98
N ARG A 175 1.08 -6.87 -10.58
CA ARG A 175 1.54 -6.85 -11.98
C ARG A 175 0.41 -6.79 -13.01
N CYS A 176 -0.72 -7.44 -12.75
CA CYS A 176 -1.88 -7.43 -13.66
C CYS A 176 -2.65 -6.10 -13.64
N HIS A 177 -2.57 -5.36 -12.54
CA HIS A 177 -3.22 -4.05 -12.40
C HIS A 177 -2.17 -2.96 -12.11
N PRO A 178 -1.31 -2.64 -13.09
CA PRO A 178 -0.41 -1.51 -12.93
C PRO A 178 -1.25 -0.24 -12.83
N VAL A 179 -1.10 0.50 -11.73
CA VAL A 179 -1.69 1.84 -11.61
C VAL A 179 -0.83 2.77 -12.46
N PRO A 180 -1.35 3.34 -13.56
CA PRO A 180 -0.58 4.30 -14.36
C PRO A 180 -0.26 5.53 -13.52
N ASP A 181 0.92 6.13 -13.71
CA ASP A 181 1.20 7.44 -13.10
C ASP A 181 0.22 8.46 -13.70
N LEU A 182 -0.39 9.25 -12.82
CA LEU A 182 -1.39 10.25 -13.20
C LEU A 182 -0.81 11.38 -14.06
N PHE A 183 0.53 11.51 -14.07
CA PHE A 183 1.26 12.60 -14.71
C PHE A 183 2.31 12.14 -15.74
N SER A 184 2.35 10.84 -16.09
CA SER A 184 3.22 10.29 -17.13
C SER A 184 2.69 10.47 -18.55
#